data_AF-A0A139CN05-F1
#
_entry.id   AF-A0A139CN05-F1
#
_cell.length_a   1.000
_cell.length_b   1.000
_cell.length_c   1.000
_cell.angle_alpha   90.00
_cell.angle_beta   90.00
_cell.angle_gamma   90.00
#
_symmetry.space_group_name_H-M   'P 1'
#
loop_
_entity.id
_entity.type
_entity.pdbx_description
1 polymer ?
#
loop_
_entity_poly.entity_id
_entity_poly.type
_entity_poly.pdbx_seq_one_letter_code
_entity_poly.pdbx_strand_id
1 'polypeptide(L)'
;MMNKEITIKPMEILTSVYNFFRPRILGMTVAFLFLAVLMVSVFFTSWPSVDQIPQNLDDPSNIQGIGVMIFTDFVVPFEILSIVLLSSLMGAIYMAKGDGSQ
;
A
#
# COMPACT_ATOMS: atom_id res chain seq x y z
N MET A 1 -14.03 4.11 48.81
CA MET A 1 -14.20 4.93 47.59
C MET A 1 -12.83 5.50 47.24
N MET A 2 -12.13 4.91 46.26
CA MET A 2 -10.73 5.25 45.96
C MET A 2 -10.70 6.23 44.78
N ASN A 3 -10.61 7.51 45.10
CA ASN A 3 -10.38 8.56 44.13
C ASN A 3 -8.89 8.50 43.73
N LYS A 4 -8.57 7.80 42.65
CA LYS A 4 -7.23 7.85 42.06
C LYS A 4 -7.09 9.22 41.42
N GLU A 5 -6.35 10.12 42.05
CA GLU A 5 -5.95 11.37 41.41
C GLU A 5 -5.18 11.04 40.15
N ILE A 6 -5.79 11.36 39.01
CA ILE A 6 -5.19 11.19 37.70
C ILE A 6 -4.13 12.29 37.56
N THR A 7 -2.96 12.05 38.13
CA THR A 7 -1.79 12.92 37.95
C THR A 7 -1.24 12.68 36.54
N ILE A 8 -1.76 13.42 35.56
CA ILE A 8 -1.23 13.42 34.19
C ILE A 8 0.13 14.11 34.22
N LYS A 9 1.22 13.35 34.03
CA LYS A 9 2.57 13.90 33.84
C LYS A 9 2.85 14.06 32.34
N PRO A 10 2.71 15.27 31.77
CA PRO A 10 2.89 15.48 30.33
C PRO A 10 4.28 15.05 29.83
N MET A 11 5.31 15.18 30.67
CA MET A 11 6.69 14.82 30.32
C MET A 11 6.90 13.30 30.16
N GLU A 12 6.20 12.48 30.92
CA GLU A 12 6.27 11.01 30.80
C GLU A 12 5.53 10.54 29.54
N ILE A 13 4.44 11.22 29.15
CA ILE A 13 3.71 10.95 27.92
C ILE A 13 4.57 11.28 26.70
N LEU A 14 5.21 12.45 26.68
CA LEU A 14 6.04 12.88 25.56
C LEU A 14 7.26 11.97 25.34
N THR A 15 7.92 11.54 26.43
CA THR A 15 9.07 10.62 26.34
C THR A 15 8.65 9.21 25.92
N SER A 16 7.48 8.74 26.36
CA SER A 16 6.90 7.47 25.90
C SER A 16 6.62 7.47 24.39
N VAL A 17 5.97 8.54 23.89
CA VAL A 17 5.70 8.72 22.46
C VAL A 17 7.01 8.76 21.66
N TYR A 18 7.99 9.57 22.09
CA TYR A 18 9.27 9.66 21.40
C TYR A 18 10.00 8.30 21.33
N ASN A 19 10.09 7.56 22.43
CA ASN A 19 10.76 6.27 22.46
C ASN A 19 10.01 5.18 21.67
N PHE A 20 8.69 5.28 21.56
CA PHE A 20 7.89 4.38 20.72
C PHE A 20 8.15 4.58 19.23
N PHE A 21 8.29 5.83 18.79
CA PHE A 21 8.51 6.18 17.39
C PHE A 21 9.98 6.09 16.97
N ARG A 22 10.93 6.45 17.85
CA ARG A 22 12.38 6.50 17.56
C ARG A 22 12.95 5.27 16.84
N PRO A 23 12.68 4.01 17.25
CA PRO A 23 13.22 2.84 16.54
C PRO A 23 12.47 2.52 15.24
N ARG A 24 11.26 3.07 15.03
CA ARG A 24 10.38 2.75 13.90
C ARG A 24 10.44 3.76 12.75
N ILE A 25 11.15 4.89 12.93
CA ILE A 25 11.23 5.98 11.94
C ILE A 25 11.66 5.47 10.56
N LEU A 26 12.64 4.57 10.50
CA LEU A 26 13.12 4.02 9.23
C LEU A 26 12.02 3.27 8.47
N GLY A 27 11.32 2.35 9.14
CA GLY A 27 10.24 1.58 8.55
C GLY A 27 9.06 2.44 8.11
N MET A 28 8.69 3.44 8.93
CA MET A 28 7.65 4.40 8.56
C MET A 28 8.04 5.23 7.34
N THR A 29 9.31 5.64 7.24
CA THR A 29 9.81 6.41 6.09
C THR A 29 9.74 5.59 4.81
N VAL A 30 10.19 4.32 4.85
CA VAL A 30 10.11 3.41 3.69
C VAL A 30 8.66 3.17 3.28
N ALA A 31 7.76 2.92 4.24
CA ALA A 31 6.34 2.72 3.95
C ALA A 31 5.69 3.97 3.35
N PHE A 32 6.06 5.16 3.85
CA PHE A 32 5.58 6.42 3.30
C PHE A 32 6.08 6.67 1.88
N LEU A 33 7.36 6.44 1.61
CA LEU A 33 7.92 6.54 0.25
C LEU A 33 7.24 5.56 -0.72
N PHE A 34 7.02 4.33 -0.27
CA PHE A 34 6.30 3.34 -1.06
C PHE A 34 4.88 3.82 -1.39
N LEU A 35 4.13 4.31 -0.40
CA LEU A 35 2.80 4.87 -0.60
C LEU A 35 2.81 6.09 -1.55
N ALA A 36 3.82 6.97 -1.43
CA ALA A 36 3.97 8.11 -2.32
C ALA A 36 4.18 7.67 -3.78
N VAL A 37 4.99 6.62 -4.01
CA VAL A 37 5.17 6.04 -5.35
C VAL A 37 3.86 5.46 -5.88
N LEU A 38 3.08 4.75 -5.05
CA LEU A 38 1.74 4.26 -5.44
C LEU A 38 0.84 5.41 -5.91
N MET A 39 0.78 6.47 -5.12
CA MET A 39 -0.06 7.63 -5.42
C MET A 39 0.39 8.29 -6.73
N VAL A 40 1.68 8.57 -6.89
CA VAL A 40 2.21 9.15 -8.13
C VAL A 40 1.88 8.28 -9.33
N SER A 41 2.09 6.95 -9.23
CA SER A 41 1.78 6.02 -10.32
C SER A 41 0.31 6.10 -10.74
N VAL A 42 -0.62 6.10 -9.79
CA VAL A 42 -2.07 6.15 -10.06
C VAL A 42 -2.51 7.50 -10.64
N PHE A 43 -2.01 8.61 -10.10
CA PHE A 43 -2.42 9.95 -10.52
C PHE A 43 -1.78 10.43 -11.83
N PHE A 44 -0.56 9.99 -12.14
CA PHE A 44 0.10 10.33 -13.40
C PHE A 44 -0.31 9.41 -14.56
N THR A 45 -0.91 8.25 -14.27
CA THR A 45 -1.47 7.38 -15.30
C THR A 45 -2.72 8.02 -15.91
N SER A 46 -2.74 8.14 -17.23
CA SER A 46 -3.91 8.63 -17.96
C SER A 46 -4.91 7.48 -18.15
N TRP A 47 -6.06 7.57 -17.48
CA TRP A 47 -7.10 6.54 -17.54
C TRP A 47 -8.09 6.84 -18.68
N PRO A 48 -8.24 5.94 -19.67
CA PRO A 48 -9.19 6.14 -20.76
C PRO A 48 -10.62 6.06 -20.23
N SER A 49 -11.48 6.94 -20.74
CA SER A 49 -12.92 6.86 -20.49
C SER A 49 -13.56 5.78 -21.35
N VAL A 50 -14.69 5.22 -20.92
CA VAL A 50 -15.39 4.13 -21.64
C VAL A 50 -15.68 4.50 -23.10
N ASP A 51 -15.99 5.77 -23.35
CA ASP A 51 -16.29 6.30 -24.69
C ASP A 51 -15.08 6.34 -25.63
N GLN A 52 -13.85 6.24 -25.08
CA GLN A 52 -12.60 6.26 -25.83
C GLN A 52 -12.12 4.86 -26.20
N ILE A 53 -12.77 3.80 -25.69
CA ILE A 53 -12.39 2.42 -25.96
C ILE A 53 -13.12 1.96 -27.23
N PRO A 54 -12.39 1.59 -28.30
CA PRO A 54 -13.00 1.06 -29.51
C PRO A 54 -13.82 -0.19 -29.18
N GLN A 55 -15.14 -0.11 -29.38
CA GLN A 55 -16.03 -1.26 -29.18
C GLN A 55 -15.88 -2.19 -30.38
N ASN A 56 -15.15 -3.29 -30.19
CA ASN A 56 -15.09 -4.35 -31.19
C ASN A 56 -16.33 -5.24 -31.05
N LEU A 57 -17.31 -5.07 -31.94
CA LEU A 57 -18.55 -5.85 -31.92
C LEU A 57 -18.32 -7.34 -32.22
N ASP A 58 -17.20 -7.68 -32.86
CA ASP A 58 -16.83 -9.06 -33.22
C ASP A 58 -16.05 -9.79 -32.10
N ASP A 59 -15.46 -9.06 -31.15
CA ASP A 59 -14.84 -9.61 -29.93
C ASP A 59 -15.35 -8.85 -28.68
N PRO A 60 -16.54 -9.22 -28.18
CA PRO A 60 -17.12 -8.58 -27.00
C PRO A 60 -16.33 -8.85 -25.72
N SER A 61 -15.44 -9.84 -25.70
CA SER A 61 -14.64 -10.16 -24.53
C SER A 61 -13.40 -9.27 -24.41
N ASN A 62 -12.80 -8.87 -25.54
CA ASN A 62 -11.67 -7.95 -25.66
C ASN A 62 -10.47 -8.27 -24.72
N ILE A 63 -10.25 -9.56 -24.40
CA ILE A 63 -9.17 -9.98 -23.48
C ILE A 63 -7.80 -9.64 -24.06
N GLN A 64 -7.65 -9.81 -25.38
CA GLN A 64 -6.39 -9.49 -26.07
C GLN A 64 -6.07 -7.99 -25.97
N GLY A 65 -7.07 -7.11 -26.16
CA GLY A 65 -6.87 -5.67 -26.08
C GLY A 65 -6.46 -5.22 -24.68
N ILE A 66 -7.08 -5.79 -23.64
CA ILE A 66 -6.67 -5.56 -22.24
C ILE A 66 -5.22 -6.01 -22.02
N GLY A 67 -4.86 -7.21 -22.50
CA GLY A 67 -3.51 -7.73 -22.40
C GLY A 67 -2.48 -6.80 -23.03
N VAL A 68 -2.74 -6.31 -24.24
CA VAL A 68 -1.85 -5.36 -24.92
C VAL A 68 -1.71 -4.08 -24.10
N MET A 69 -2.82 -3.45 -23.69
CA MET A 69 -2.80 -2.21 -22.92
C MET A 69 -2.03 -2.35 -21.59
N ILE A 70 -2.18 -3.47 -20.87
CA ILE A 70 -1.44 -3.73 -19.62
C ILE A 70 0.07 -3.73 -19.86
N PHE A 71 0.53 -4.32 -20.96
CA PHE A 71 1.96 -4.44 -21.28
C PHE A 71 2.53 -3.28 -22.12
N THR A 72 1.70 -2.36 -22.60
CA THR A 72 2.15 -1.16 -23.35
C THR A 72 1.90 0.12 -22.57
N ASP A 73 0.62 0.48 -22.38
CA ASP A 73 0.21 1.80 -21.88
C ASP A 73 0.21 1.85 -20.35
N PHE A 74 -0.06 0.71 -19.70
CA PHE A 74 -0.16 0.57 -18.24
C PHE A 74 0.99 -0.23 -17.63
N VAL A 75 2.16 -0.26 -18.28
CA VAL A 75 3.31 -1.04 -17.79
C VAL A 75 3.78 -0.59 -16.40
N VAL A 76 3.88 0.72 -16.16
CA VAL A 76 4.30 1.28 -14.86
C VAL A 76 3.33 0.93 -13.73
N PRO A 77 2.01 1.20 -13.84
CA PRO A 77 1.07 0.79 -12.79
C PRO A 77 1.00 -0.73 -12.62
N PHE A 78 1.21 -1.53 -13.67
CA PHE A 78 1.30 -2.99 -13.57
C PHE A 78 2.52 -3.45 -12.75
N GLU A 79 3.70 -2.89 -12.99
CA GLU A 79 4.90 -3.20 -12.20
C GLU A 79 4.71 -2.88 -10.73
N ILE A 80 4.15 -1.71 -10.43
CA ILE A 80 3.86 -1.29 -9.06
C ILE A 80 2.85 -2.24 -8.39
N LEU A 81 1.79 -2.64 -9.10
CA LEU A 81 0.84 -3.64 -8.61
C LEU A 81 1.54 -4.96 -8.27
N SER A 82 2.50 -5.41 -9.09
CA SER A 82 3.23 -6.66 -8.83
C SER A 82 4.03 -6.61 -7.51
N ILE A 83 4.65 -5.45 -7.19
CA ILE A 83 5.37 -5.24 -5.94
C ILE A 83 4.39 -5.19 -4.75
N VAL A 84 3.22 -4.57 -4.91
CA VAL A 84 2.16 -4.59 -3.90
C VAL A 84 1.74 -6.03 -3.60
N LEU A 85 1.47 -6.84 -4.63
CA LEU A 85 1.08 -8.24 -4.47
C LEU A 85 2.20 -9.07 -3.81
N LEU A 86 3.46 -8.85 -4.20
CA LEU A 86 4.61 -9.50 -3.58
C LEU A 86 4.73 -9.12 -2.09
N SER A 87 4.61 -7.84 -1.76
CA SER A 87 4.67 -7.36 -0.37
C SER A 87 3.51 -7.91 0.47
N SER A 88 2.31 -8.00 -0.11
CA SER A 88 1.14 -8.62 0.50
C SER A 88 1.36 -10.10 0.77
N LEU A 89 1.93 -10.84 -0.19
CA LEU A 89 2.25 -12.26 -0.01
C LEU A 89 3.27 -12.45 1.13
N MET A 90 4.32 -11.61 1.18
CA MET A 90 5.29 -11.64 2.28
C MET A 90 4.64 -11.36 3.64
N GLY A 91 3.74 -10.36 3.70
CA GLY A 91 2.96 -10.06 4.90
C GLY A 91 2.05 -11.21 5.32
N ALA A 92 1.37 -11.84 4.36
CA ALA A 92 0.52 -13.01 4.59
C ALA A 92 1.33 -14.21 5.11
N ILE A 93 2.48 -14.50 4.51
CA ILE A 93 3.40 -15.55 4.98
C ILE A 93 3.89 -15.25 6.39
N TYR A 94 4.28 -14.01 6.68
CA TYR A 94 4.73 -13.61 8.01
C TYR A 94 3.63 -13.81 9.06
N MET A 95 2.38 -13.41 8.76
CA MET A 95 1.23 -13.63 9.64
C MET A 95 0.89 -15.12 9.80
N ALA A 96 0.98 -15.90 8.71
CA ALA A 96 0.66 -17.33 8.71
C ALA A 96 1.72 -18.18 9.41
N LYS A 97 2.99 -17.75 9.42
CA LYS A 97 4.09 -18.45 10.11
C LYS A 97 3.80 -18.66 11.59
N GLY A 98 3.07 -17.71 12.21
CA GLY A 98 2.80 -17.73 13.65
C GLY A 98 4.07 -17.63 14.50
N ASP A 99 3.88 -17.47 15.81
CA ASP A 99 4.97 -17.38 16.77
C ASP A 99 5.48 -18.80 17.05
N GLY A 100 6.47 -19.26 16.27
CA GLY A 100 7.15 -20.56 16.48
C GLY A 100 8.02 -20.63 17.74
N SER A 101 7.60 -19.95 18.82
CA SER A 101 8.28 -19.89 20.11
C SER A 101 7.25 -20.01 21.22
N GLN A 102 6.77 -21.24 21.41
CA GLN A 102 6.34 -21.79 22.68
C GLN A 102 7.32 -22.92 23.01
#